data_AF-A0A6A6FPV3-F1
#
_entry.id   AF-A0A6A6FPV3-F1
#
_cell.length_a   1.000
_cell.length_b   1.000
_cell.length_c   1.000
_cell.angle_alpha   90.00
_cell.angle_beta   90.00
_cell.angle_gamma   90.00
#
_symmetry.space_group_name_H-M   'P 1'
#
loop_
_entity.id
_entity.type
_entity.pdbx_description
1 polymer ?
#
loop_
_entity_poly.entity_id
_entity_poly.type
_entity_poly.pdbx_seq_one_letter_code
_entity_poly.pdbx_strand_id
1 'polypeptide(L)'
;MYANSRLPPFMLPMKIYIPTWQIICMAAQASSDVYRRPRRGEREDFVEADWQRGTKAMVIKTRPLDDKNIIVLAIRGSKTWNPVDWAINFRTLPTEPTGFLDDTGNAVHAGFLQIARAMIAPVASRLRNMLEQSYTRGPPSLILTGHSAGGAVASLLFMHMMSTTSQSKLHDLTGFFKRVHCITFGTPPVSFLPLQKPSGKQYERNVFLHFANEGDVVVRADRSYMSTIVRIVAAPSPTSSPTTTNTLRKYASRQTLKGGYQPGNKYQPPRWEVPPATLSNAGRMVLLREKPGSKRRAIEAVQVTDEELRDVIFGDPEMHRMELYKQRIDELAVAAVTGRGDE
;
A
#
# COMPACT_ATOMS: atom_id res chain seq x y z
N MET A 1 7.55 -9.52 -23.03
CA MET A 1 6.81 -9.10 -21.82
C MET A 1 5.44 -9.76 -21.86
N TYR A 2 4.93 -10.28 -20.74
CA TYR A 2 3.60 -10.90 -20.71
C TYR A 2 2.49 -9.86 -20.88
N ALA A 3 1.37 -10.26 -21.48
CA ALA A 3 0.21 -9.39 -21.72
C ALA A 3 -0.35 -8.77 -20.44
N ASN A 4 -0.33 -9.52 -19.34
CA ASN A 4 -0.81 -9.14 -18.02
C ASN A 4 0.29 -8.60 -17.08
N SER A 5 1.43 -8.16 -17.63
CA SER A 5 2.49 -7.50 -16.82
C SER A 5 2.22 -6.03 -16.51
N ARG A 6 1.18 -5.45 -17.12
CA ARG A 6 0.72 -4.08 -16.94
C ARG A 6 -0.80 -4.04 -16.99
N LEU A 7 -1.38 -3.00 -16.41
CA LEU A 7 -2.81 -2.73 -16.54
C LEU A 7 -3.14 -2.07 -17.89
N PRO A 8 -4.40 -2.11 -18.33
CA PRO A 8 -4.83 -1.44 -19.56
C PRO A 8 -4.42 0.04 -19.60
N PRO A 9 -4.13 0.61 -20.78
CA PRO A 9 -3.66 1.98 -20.88
C PRO A 9 -4.71 3.00 -20.45
N PHE A 10 -5.99 2.73 -20.72
CA PHE A 10 -7.10 3.60 -20.34
C PHE A 10 -7.72 3.10 -19.03
N MET A 11 -7.49 3.84 -17.95
CA MET A 11 -8.05 3.60 -16.61
C MET A 11 -8.69 4.89 -16.11
N LEU A 12 -9.61 4.78 -15.14
CA LEU A 12 -10.26 5.95 -14.56
C LEU A 12 -9.24 6.78 -13.75
N PRO A 13 -9.01 8.05 -14.07
CA PRO A 13 -8.10 8.91 -13.30
C PRO A 13 -8.61 9.11 -11.87
N MET A 14 -7.70 9.09 -10.91
CA MET A 14 -8.02 9.33 -9.51
C MET A 14 -8.05 10.83 -9.22
N LYS A 15 -9.25 11.40 -9.00
CA LYS A 15 -9.42 12.80 -8.59
C LYS A 15 -9.42 12.92 -7.06
N ILE A 16 -8.47 13.69 -6.53
CA ILE A 16 -8.27 13.90 -5.09
C ILE A 16 -8.33 15.40 -4.79
N TYR A 17 -9.14 15.79 -3.81
CA TYR A 17 -9.22 17.17 -3.36
C TYR A 17 -7.89 17.66 -2.76
N ILE A 18 -7.55 18.93 -2.96
CA ILE A 18 -6.30 19.54 -2.46
C ILE A 18 -6.06 19.30 -0.96
N PRO A 19 -7.05 19.47 -0.04
CA PRO A 19 -6.82 19.17 1.38
C PRO A 19 -6.52 17.69 1.66
N THR A 20 -7.01 16.78 0.82
CA THR A 20 -6.71 15.35 0.93
C THR A 20 -5.27 15.06 0.51
N TRP A 21 -4.71 15.78 -0.46
CA TRP A 21 -3.29 15.67 -0.81
C TRP A 21 -2.37 16.05 0.36
N GLN A 22 -2.73 17.05 1.17
CA GLN A 22 -1.96 17.41 2.36
C GLN A 22 -1.81 16.23 3.34
N ILE A 23 -2.91 15.53 3.64
CA ILE A 23 -2.86 14.35 4.54
C ILE A 23 -2.16 13.15 3.90
N ILE A 24 -2.25 12.98 2.59
CA ILE A 24 -1.52 11.93 1.85
C ILE A 24 -0.01 12.20 1.91
N CYS A 25 0.45 13.42 1.67
CA CYS A 25 1.86 13.79 1.77
C CYS A 25 2.39 13.59 3.20
N MET A 26 1.62 13.95 4.23
CA MET A 26 1.99 13.68 5.62
C MET A 26 2.11 12.18 5.92
N ALA A 27 1.16 11.38 5.44
CA ALA A 27 1.19 9.93 5.58
C ALA A 27 2.41 9.30 4.87
N ALA A 28 2.71 9.74 3.64
CA ALA A 28 3.85 9.28 2.87
C ALA A 28 5.18 9.65 3.53
N GLN A 29 5.31 10.90 4.01
CA GLN A 29 6.49 11.34 4.76
C GLN A 29 6.66 10.50 6.03
N ALA A 30 5.63 10.34 6.85
CA ALA A 30 5.72 9.57 8.09
C ALA A 30 6.04 8.08 7.84
N SER A 31 5.50 7.50 6.77
CA SER A 31 5.79 6.12 6.36
C SER A 31 7.21 5.93 5.84
N SER A 32 7.86 6.98 5.33
CA SER A 32 9.30 6.97 5.02
C SER A 32 10.15 7.17 6.29
N ASP A 33 9.74 8.10 7.16
CA ASP A 33 10.46 8.48 8.38
C ASP A 33 10.65 7.31 9.34
N VAL A 34 9.67 6.42 9.45
CA VAL A 34 9.69 5.28 10.38
C VAL A 34 10.81 4.26 10.07
N TYR A 35 11.39 4.29 8.86
CA TYR A 35 12.54 3.45 8.50
C TYR A 35 13.89 4.07 8.86
N ARG A 36 13.95 5.39 9.08
CA ARG A 36 15.18 6.11 9.42
C ARG A 36 15.52 5.92 10.91
N ARG A 37 16.81 6.03 11.26
CA ARG A 37 17.20 6.07 12.68
C ARG A 37 16.70 7.40 13.30
N PRO A 38 16.06 7.36 14.48
CA PRO A 38 15.58 8.57 15.12
C PRO A 38 16.73 9.50 15.51
N ARG A 39 16.58 10.81 15.28
CA ARG A 39 17.54 11.83 15.74
C ARG A 39 17.44 11.99 17.27
N ARG A 40 18.46 12.56 17.94
CA ARG A 40 18.51 12.67 19.42
C ARG A 40 17.23 13.26 20.05
N GLY A 41 16.56 14.20 19.38
CA GLY A 41 15.29 14.82 19.82
C GLY A 41 13.99 14.14 19.36
N GLU A 42 14.06 13.07 18.56
CA GLU A 42 12.89 12.33 18.05
C GLU A 42 12.68 10.99 18.76
N ARG A 43 13.51 10.66 19.77
CA ARG A 43 13.49 9.37 20.46
C ARG A 43 12.21 9.14 21.25
N GLU A 44 11.58 10.20 21.76
CA GLU A 44 10.33 10.08 22.51
C GLU A 44 9.13 9.72 21.63
N ASP A 45 9.19 10.05 20.33
CA ASP A 45 8.16 9.76 19.34
C ASP A 45 8.34 8.41 18.65
N PHE A 46 9.48 7.74 18.90
CA PHE A 46 9.85 6.46 18.29
C PHE A 46 9.69 5.33 19.31
N VAL A 47 8.86 4.36 19.00
CA VAL A 47 8.74 3.12 19.76
C VAL A 47 9.48 2.03 19.00
N GLU A 48 10.50 1.46 19.64
CA GLU A 48 11.23 0.32 19.08
C GLU A 48 10.34 -0.93 18.99
N ALA A 49 10.70 -1.85 18.10
CA ALA A 49 9.99 -3.11 17.99
C ALA A 49 10.27 -3.96 19.24
N ASP A 50 9.22 -4.49 19.87
CA ASP A 50 9.35 -5.45 20.97
C ASP A 50 9.05 -6.85 20.42
N TRP A 51 10.10 -7.62 20.22
CA TRP A 51 10.01 -8.98 19.69
C TRP A 51 9.37 -9.95 20.70
N GLN A 52 9.50 -9.71 22.01
CA GLN A 52 8.87 -10.54 23.05
C GLN A 52 7.36 -10.33 23.08
N ARG A 53 6.92 -9.09 22.83
CA ARG A 53 5.50 -8.72 22.76
C ARG A 53 4.92 -8.80 21.34
N GLY A 54 5.74 -9.13 20.34
CA GLY A 54 5.31 -9.23 18.94
C GLY A 54 4.90 -7.89 18.30
N THR A 55 5.38 -6.76 18.82
CA THR A 55 5.02 -5.42 18.30
C THR A 55 6.01 -4.96 17.23
N LYS A 56 5.50 -4.21 16.26
CA LYS A 56 6.35 -3.53 15.28
C LYS A 56 6.78 -2.17 15.81
N ALA A 57 7.95 -1.73 15.37
CA ALA A 57 8.38 -0.36 15.62
C ALA A 57 7.37 0.61 14.99
N MET A 58 7.10 1.69 15.69
CA MET A 58 6.15 2.72 15.25
C MET A 58 6.68 4.10 15.60
N VAL A 59 6.26 5.08 14.83
CA VAL A 59 6.50 6.50 15.09
C VAL A 59 5.15 7.16 15.25
N ILE A 60 4.95 7.85 16.38
CA ILE A 60 3.74 8.64 16.61
C ILE A 60 4.15 10.10 16.77
N LYS A 61 3.75 10.95 15.82
CA LYS A 61 4.12 12.37 15.80
C LYS A 61 2.88 13.24 15.68
N THR A 62 2.83 14.32 16.45
CA THR A 62 1.88 15.42 16.22
C THR A 62 2.44 16.34 15.15
N ARG A 63 1.62 16.70 14.16
CA ARG A 63 1.94 17.69 13.14
C ARG A 63 0.84 18.78 13.15
N PRO A 64 1.21 20.08 13.29
CA PRO A 64 0.26 21.15 13.04
C PRO A 64 0.00 21.25 11.53
N LEU A 65 -1.27 21.39 11.13
CA LEU A 65 -1.68 21.68 9.75
C LEU A 65 -2.79 22.74 9.75
N ASP A 66 -2.52 23.94 9.24
CA ASP A 66 -3.53 25.00 9.01
C ASP A 66 -4.52 25.14 10.20
N ASP A 67 -3.96 25.44 11.38
CA ASP A 67 -4.64 25.55 12.70
C ASP A 67 -5.28 24.26 13.27
N LYS A 68 -5.10 23.11 12.62
CA LYS A 68 -5.60 21.81 13.07
C LYS A 68 -4.47 20.98 13.67
N ASN A 69 -4.77 20.34 14.80
CA ASN A 69 -3.91 19.32 15.38
C ASN A 69 -4.15 17.99 14.64
N ILE A 70 -3.11 17.47 13.98
CA ILE A 70 -3.15 16.15 13.36
C ILE A 70 -2.12 15.26 14.04
N ILE A 71 -2.57 14.09 14.50
CA ILE A 71 -1.71 13.05 15.06
C ILE A 71 -1.48 12.03 13.95
N VAL A 72 -0.21 11.73 13.67
CA VAL A 72 0.19 10.74 12.65
C VAL A 72 0.84 9.55 13.35
N LEU A 73 0.20 8.39 13.26
CA LEU A 73 0.70 7.09 13.70
C LEU A 73 1.22 6.33 12.47
N ALA A 74 2.54 6.29 12.33
CA ALA A 74 3.23 5.53 11.28
C ALA A 74 3.77 4.20 11.82
N ILE A 75 3.36 3.10 11.21
CA ILE A 75 3.80 1.76 11.59
C ILE A 75 4.83 1.27 10.59
N ARG A 76 5.98 0.84 11.11
CA ARG A 76 7.07 0.35 10.27
C ARG A 76 6.74 -1.01 9.69
N GLY A 77 7.07 -1.23 8.42
CA GLY A 77 7.08 -2.57 7.83
C GLY A 77 8.28 -3.41 8.30
N SER A 78 8.47 -4.55 7.63
CA SER A 78 9.57 -5.46 7.94
C SER A 78 10.94 -4.84 7.61
N LYS A 79 11.98 -5.25 8.36
CA LYS A 79 13.38 -4.82 8.20
C LYS A 79 14.13 -5.54 7.06
N THR A 80 13.48 -6.51 6.42
CA THR A 80 14.14 -7.40 5.46
C THR A 80 14.59 -6.60 4.24
N TRP A 81 15.87 -6.74 3.89
CA TRP A 81 16.49 -6.05 2.75
C TRP A 81 15.94 -6.53 1.40
N ASN A 82 15.33 -7.72 1.37
CA ASN A 82 14.64 -8.26 0.21
C ASN A 82 13.15 -8.49 0.53
N PRO A 83 12.23 -7.68 -0.04
CA PRO A 83 10.79 -7.84 0.17
C PRO A 83 10.25 -9.16 -0.41
N VAL A 84 10.91 -9.72 -1.43
CA VAL A 84 10.55 -11.02 -2.01
C VAL A 84 10.87 -12.15 -1.03
N ASP A 85 12.04 -12.14 -0.38
CA ASP A 85 12.40 -13.13 0.64
C ASP A 85 11.47 -13.06 1.86
N TRP A 86 11.06 -11.84 2.25
CA TRP A 86 10.05 -11.68 3.29
C TRP A 86 8.71 -12.32 2.87
N ALA A 87 8.24 -12.03 1.65
CA ALA A 87 6.95 -12.53 1.17
C ALA A 87 6.94 -14.05 0.97
N ILE A 88 8.03 -14.66 0.52
CA ILE A 88 8.16 -16.13 0.36
C ILE A 88 8.11 -16.84 1.71
N ASN A 89 8.74 -16.27 2.74
CA ASN A 89 8.78 -16.82 4.10
C ASN A 89 7.50 -16.49 4.91
N PHE A 90 6.61 -15.67 4.35
CA PHE A 90 5.39 -15.25 5.01
C PHE A 90 4.33 -16.36 4.95
N ARG A 91 4.22 -17.14 6.03
CA ARG A 91 3.18 -18.15 6.19
C ARG A 91 2.38 -17.86 7.44
N THR A 92 1.14 -17.43 7.26
CA THR A 92 0.11 -17.62 8.28
C THR A 92 -1.21 -17.85 7.56
N LEU A 93 -1.88 -18.96 7.84
CA LEU A 93 -3.21 -19.23 7.31
C LEU A 93 -4.14 -18.09 7.77
N PRO A 94 -5.05 -17.59 6.89
CA PRO A 94 -6.04 -16.62 7.32
C PRO A 94 -6.84 -17.15 8.52
N THR A 95 -7.18 -16.26 9.45
CA THR A 95 -7.90 -16.59 10.68
C THR A 95 -9.02 -15.59 10.91
N GLU A 96 -10.08 -16.03 11.58
CA GLU A 96 -11.21 -15.16 11.90
C GLU A 96 -10.78 -14.00 12.81
N PRO A 97 -11.19 -12.76 12.51
CA PRO A 97 -10.85 -11.59 13.33
C PRO A 97 -11.72 -11.49 14.59
N THR A 98 -12.08 -12.61 15.22
CA THR A 98 -13.04 -12.70 16.34
C THR A 98 -12.68 -11.75 17.49
N GLY A 99 -13.62 -10.91 17.91
CA GLY A 99 -13.39 -9.91 18.97
C GLY A 99 -12.34 -8.85 18.58
N PHE A 100 -12.12 -8.63 17.29
CA PHE A 100 -11.23 -7.57 16.78
C PHE A 100 -11.87 -6.76 15.65
N LEU A 101 -12.52 -7.39 14.68
CA LEU A 101 -13.27 -6.71 13.62
C LEU A 101 -14.72 -7.19 13.60
N ASP A 102 -15.64 -6.31 13.20
CA ASP A 102 -17.06 -6.64 12.95
C ASP A 102 -17.24 -7.17 11.53
N ASP A 103 -16.47 -8.22 11.18
CA ASP A 103 -16.38 -8.71 9.81
C ASP A 103 -16.31 -10.25 9.81
N THR A 104 -17.36 -10.86 10.37
CA THR A 104 -17.45 -12.31 10.54
C THR A 104 -17.44 -13.03 9.19
N GLY A 105 -16.60 -14.06 9.05
CA GLY A 105 -16.43 -14.78 7.78
C GLY A 105 -15.45 -14.14 6.82
N ASN A 106 -14.95 -12.93 7.13
CA ASN A 106 -13.86 -12.30 6.40
C ASN A 106 -12.53 -12.54 7.11
N ALA A 107 -12.01 -13.77 7.04
CA ALA A 107 -10.75 -14.11 7.67
C ALA A 107 -9.61 -13.20 7.20
N VAL A 108 -8.73 -12.86 8.14
CA VAL A 108 -7.60 -11.95 7.93
C VAL A 108 -6.29 -12.68 8.07
N HIS A 109 -5.24 -12.14 7.47
CA HIS A 109 -3.90 -12.69 7.57
C HIS A 109 -3.45 -12.77 9.04
N ALA A 110 -3.30 -14.00 9.57
CA ALA A 110 -3.13 -14.21 11.01
C ALA A 110 -1.89 -13.52 11.60
N GLY A 111 -0.79 -13.47 10.86
CA GLY A 111 0.42 -12.77 11.31
C GLY A 111 0.22 -11.25 11.46
N PHE A 112 -0.59 -10.61 10.61
CA PHE A 112 -0.88 -9.18 10.75
C PHE A 112 -1.89 -8.93 11.86
N LEU A 113 -2.89 -9.81 12.00
CA LEU A 113 -3.85 -9.74 13.09
C LEU A 113 -3.18 -9.88 14.46
N GLN A 114 -2.26 -10.84 14.63
CA GLN A 114 -1.52 -11.03 15.87
C GLN A 114 -0.77 -9.75 16.27
N ILE A 115 -0.07 -9.13 15.31
CA ILE A 115 0.67 -7.89 15.54
C ILE A 115 -0.30 -6.73 15.86
N ALA A 116 -1.40 -6.61 15.12
CA ALA A 116 -2.41 -5.57 15.36
C ALA A 116 -3.00 -5.69 16.79
N ARG A 117 -3.33 -6.90 17.23
CA ARG A 117 -3.77 -7.17 18.62
C ARG A 117 -2.73 -6.74 19.65
N ALA A 118 -1.47 -7.12 19.44
CA ALA A 118 -0.37 -6.74 20.34
C ALA A 118 -0.15 -5.22 20.39
N MET A 119 -0.45 -4.50 19.30
CA MET A 119 -0.29 -3.05 19.22
C MET A 119 -1.42 -2.25 19.87
N ILE A 120 -2.58 -2.86 20.19
CA ILE A 120 -3.73 -2.15 20.80
C ILE A 120 -3.33 -1.38 22.05
N ALA A 121 -2.79 -2.07 23.05
CA ALA A 121 -2.45 -1.45 24.34
C ALA A 121 -1.38 -0.34 24.22
N PRO A 122 -0.22 -0.54 23.57
CA PRO A 122 0.79 0.52 23.46
C PRO A 122 0.33 1.69 22.59
N VAL A 123 -0.41 1.45 21.51
CA VAL A 123 -0.96 2.53 20.67
C VAL A 123 -1.98 3.35 21.46
N ALA A 124 -2.93 2.70 22.14
CA ALA A 124 -3.94 3.38 22.94
C ALA A 124 -3.31 4.22 24.06
N SER A 125 -2.30 3.69 24.75
CA SER A 125 -1.59 4.42 25.81
C SER A 125 -0.97 5.72 25.27
N ARG A 126 -0.26 5.65 24.14
CA ARG A 126 0.42 6.82 23.58
C ARG A 126 -0.56 7.83 22.99
N LEU A 127 -1.61 7.37 22.30
CA LEU A 127 -2.66 8.26 21.79
C LEU A 127 -3.38 9.00 22.93
N ARG A 128 -3.65 8.33 24.06
CA ARG A 128 -4.20 8.99 25.25
C ARG A 128 -3.32 10.13 25.74
N ASN A 129 -2.02 9.89 25.93
CA ASN A 129 -1.09 10.91 26.38
C ASN A 129 -1.03 12.11 25.40
N MET A 130 -1.10 11.85 24.09
CA MET A 130 -1.10 12.92 23.08
C MET A 130 -2.42 13.70 23.04
N LEU A 131 -3.55 13.03 23.26
CA LEU A 131 -4.85 13.67 23.37
C LEU A 131 -4.88 14.63 24.58
N GLU A 132 -4.41 14.17 25.75
CA GLU A 132 -4.29 14.98 26.96
C GLU A 132 -3.47 16.26 26.74
N GLN A 133 -2.39 16.19 25.96
CA GLN A 133 -1.56 17.35 25.60
C GLN A 133 -2.21 18.26 24.54
N SER A 134 -3.06 17.71 23.67
CA SER A 134 -3.64 18.41 22.51
C SER A 134 -4.95 19.12 22.83
N TYR A 135 -5.56 18.88 24.00
CA TYR A 135 -6.91 19.34 24.36
C TYR A 135 -7.09 20.86 24.35
N THR A 136 -6.00 21.64 24.43
CA THR A 136 -6.03 23.11 24.40
C THR A 136 -6.48 23.69 23.06
N ARG A 137 -6.49 22.91 21.96
CA ARG A 137 -6.82 23.39 20.59
C ARG A 137 -7.98 22.64 19.92
N GLY A 138 -8.79 21.93 20.71
CA GLY A 138 -9.91 21.12 20.21
C GLY A 138 -9.53 19.71 19.74
N PRO A 139 -10.51 18.87 19.35
CA PRO A 139 -10.28 17.46 19.04
C PRO A 139 -9.41 17.28 17.79
N PRO A 140 -8.26 16.59 17.87
CA PRO A 140 -7.37 16.39 16.73
C PRO A 140 -7.94 15.40 15.72
N SER A 141 -7.37 15.34 14.51
CA SER A 141 -7.59 14.22 13.58
C SER A 141 -6.44 13.22 13.66
N LEU A 142 -6.72 11.95 13.46
CA LEU A 142 -5.72 10.87 13.47
C LEU A 142 -5.46 10.38 12.04
N ILE A 143 -4.20 10.16 11.69
CA ILE A 143 -3.78 9.46 10.46
C ILE A 143 -3.04 8.19 10.89
N LEU A 144 -3.62 7.03 10.63
CA LEU A 144 -2.90 5.76 10.65
C LEU A 144 -2.25 5.55 9.29
N THR A 145 -0.96 5.23 9.28
CA THR A 145 -0.22 5.03 8.04
C THR A 145 0.84 3.97 8.19
N GLY A 146 1.28 3.43 7.06
CA GLY A 146 2.39 2.51 7.02
C GLY A 146 2.71 2.06 5.60
N HIS A 147 3.90 1.51 5.46
CA HIS A 147 4.39 0.93 4.22
C HIS A 147 4.51 -0.59 4.38
N SER A 148 4.26 -1.34 3.30
CA SER A 148 4.44 -2.80 3.28
C SER A 148 3.63 -3.46 4.41
N ALA A 149 4.25 -4.38 5.15
CA ALA A 149 3.67 -5.00 6.34
C ALA A 149 3.16 -4.02 7.41
N GLY A 150 3.73 -2.80 7.50
CA GLY A 150 3.29 -1.78 8.44
C GLY A 150 1.94 -1.17 8.03
N GLY A 151 1.70 -1.03 6.73
CA GLY A 151 0.41 -0.60 6.19
C GLY A 151 -0.69 -1.63 6.45
N ALA A 152 -0.38 -2.93 6.38
CA ALA A 152 -1.35 -3.99 6.68
C ALA A 152 -1.84 -3.91 8.13
N VAL A 153 -0.91 -3.70 9.07
CA VAL A 153 -1.24 -3.53 10.49
C VAL A 153 -1.99 -2.21 10.73
N ALA A 154 -1.62 -1.12 10.06
CA ALA A 154 -2.32 0.16 10.14
C ALA A 154 -3.78 0.04 9.66
N SER A 155 -4.03 -0.68 8.57
CA SER A 155 -5.38 -0.97 8.07
C SER A 155 -6.21 -1.76 9.08
N LEU A 156 -5.63 -2.78 9.72
CA LEU A 156 -6.33 -3.58 10.73
C LEU A 156 -6.66 -2.76 11.98
N LEU A 157 -5.73 -1.92 12.45
CA LEU A 157 -5.99 -1.01 13.58
C LEU A 157 -7.05 0.03 13.25
N PHE A 158 -7.05 0.56 12.02
CA PHE A 158 -8.10 1.46 11.54
C PHE A 158 -9.45 0.77 11.59
N MET A 159 -9.58 -0.43 11.01
CA MET A 159 -10.84 -1.18 11.04
C MET A 159 -11.28 -1.54 12.46
N HIS A 160 -10.34 -1.84 13.36
CA HIS A 160 -10.64 -2.06 14.77
C HIS A 160 -11.19 -0.80 15.48
N MET A 161 -10.64 0.38 15.19
CA MET A 161 -11.20 1.64 15.71
C MET A 161 -12.61 1.90 15.18
N MET A 162 -12.89 1.48 13.93
CA MET A 162 -14.21 1.63 13.30
C MET A 162 -15.22 0.54 13.70
N SER A 163 -14.81 -0.51 14.40
CA SER A 163 -15.69 -1.58 14.91
C SER A 163 -16.68 -1.02 15.94
N THR A 164 -17.88 -1.56 15.95
CA THR A 164 -18.98 -1.29 16.88
C THR A 164 -19.07 -2.32 18.01
N THR A 165 -18.55 -3.54 17.82
CA THR A 165 -18.60 -4.60 18.85
C THR A 165 -17.31 -4.72 19.66
N SER A 166 -16.20 -4.12 19.20
CA SER A 166 -14.91 -4.23 19.87
C SER A 166 -14.86 -3.43 21.16
N GLN A 167 -14.65 -4.09 22.29
CA GLN A 167 -14.39 -3.42 23.56
C GLN A 167 -12.89 -3.36 23.83
N SER A 168 -12.25 -2.25 23.46
CA SER A 168 -10.81 -2.07 23.68
C SER A 168 -10.46 -0.62 23.98
N LYS A 169 -9.35 -0.43 24.71
CA LYS A 169 -8.81 0.90 25.01
C LYS A 169 -8.51 1.74 23.76
N LEU A 170 -8.27 1.11 22.60
CA LEU A 170 -8.03 1.84 21.36
C LEU A 170 -9.36 2.24 20.70
N HIS A 171 -10.36 1.35 20.72
CA HIS A 171 -11.70 1.67 20.22
C HIS A 171 -12.31 2.84 21.00
N ASP A 172 -12.20 2.84 22.33
CA ASP A 172 -12.70 3.91 23.21
C ASP A 172 -12.14 5.29 22.84
N LEU A 173 -10.90 5.35 22.33
CA LEU A 173 -10.25 6.61 21.94
C LEU A 173 -10.80 7.19 20.63
N THR A 174 -11.51 6.40 19.82
CA THR A 174 -11.99 6.80 18.48
C THR A 174 -12.88 8.05 18.57
N GLY A 175 -13.73 8.15 19.59
CA GLY A 175 -14.64 9.29 19.79
C GLY A 175 -13.96 10.61 20.17
N PHE A 176 -12.68 10.58 20.55
CA PHE A 176 -11.91 11.78 20.88
C PHE A 176 -11.26 12.44 19.67
N PHE A 177 -11.27 11.75 18.52
CA PHE A 177 -10.76 12.29 17.27
C PHE A 177 -11.89 12.89 16.44
N LYS A 178 -11.65 14.06 15.85
CA LYS A 178 -12.57 14.68 14.90
C LYS A 178 -12.77 13.79 13.66
N ARG A 179 -11.69 13.13 13.23
CA ARG A 179 -11.63 12.20 12.09
C ARG A 179 -10.52 11.20 12.32
N VAL A 180 -10.69 10.01 11.75
CA VAL A 180 -9.65 8.98 11.70
C VAL A 180 -9.45 8.59 10.24
N HIS A 181 -8.24 8.78 9.74
CA HIS A 181 -7.84 8.47 8.37
C HIS A 181 -6.89 7.26 8.39
N CYS A 182 -6.90 6.48 7.32
CA CYS A 182 -5.92 5.43 7.07
C CYS A 182 -5.39 5.55 5.63
N ILE A 183 -4.08 5.71 5.49
CA ILE A 183 -3.44 5.88 4.18
C ILE A 183 -2.22 4.95 4.17
N THR A 184 -2.16 4.02 3.23
CA THR A 184 -1.12 2.98 3.22
C THR A 184 -0.43 2.86 1.87
N PHE A 185 0.80 2.34 1.85
CA PHE A 185 1.66 2.29 0.66
C PHE A 185 2.24 0.89 0.46
N GLY A 186 2.16 0.33 -0.76
CA GLY A 186 2.74 -0.98 -1.09
C GLY A 186 2.30 -2.11 -0.17
N THR A 187 1.10 -2.01 0.39
CA THR A 187 0.58 -2.93 1.41
C THR A 187 0.14 -4.25 0.79
N PRO A 188 0.54 -5.41 1.35
CA PRO A 188 0.10 -6.70 0.86
C PRO A 188 -1.39 -6.94 1.13
N PRO A 189 -2.02 -7.90 0.44
CA PRO A 189 -3.39 -8.31 0.73
C PRO A 189 -3.57 -8.78 2.18
N VAL A 190 -4.71 -8.47 2.81
CA VAL A 190 -4.92 -8.60 4.26
C VAL A 190 -6.07 -9.52 4.64
N SER A 191 -7.14 -9.61 3.86
CA SER A 191 -8.41 -10.27 4.24
C SER A 191 -9.06 -10.96 3.04
N PHE A 192 -9.95 -11.94 3.24
CA PHE A 192 -10.61 -12.61 2.11
C PHE A 192 -11.35 -11.65 1.17
N LEU A 193 -12.14 -10.74 1.75
CA LEU A 193 -12.85 -9.67 1.07
C LEU A 193 -12.19 -8.33 1.39
N PRO A 194 -12.16 -7.35 0.47
CA PRO A 194 -11.52 -6.06 0.70
C PRO A 194 -12.08 -5.36 1.93
N LEU A 195 -11.22 -5.01 2.90
CA LEU A 195 -11.64 -4.17 4.03
C LEU A 195 -11.96 -2.77 3.53
N GLN A 196 -13.19 -2.32 3.76
CA GLN A 196 -13.66 -1.00 3.36
C GLN A 196 -14.05 -0.17 4.57
N LYS A 197 -13.89 1.14 4.44
CA LYS A 197 -14.34 2.09 5.46
C LYS A 197 -15.86 1.92 5.64
N PRO A 198 -16.39 1.89 6.88
CA PRO A 198 -17.82 1.76 7.07
C PRO A 198 -18.61 2.92 6.43
N SER A 199 -19.85 2.59 6.06
CA SER A 199 -20.84 3.54 5.57
C SER A 199 -21.44 4.36 6.72
N GLY A 200 -21.93 5.57 6.42
CA GLY A 200 -22.62 6.44 7.38
C GLY A 200 -22.01 7.83 7.51
N LYS A 201 -22.84 8.80 7.90
CA LYS A 201 -22.48 10.22 7.99
C LYS A 201 -21.27 10.49 8.89
N GLN A 202 -21.12 9.72 9.97
CA GLN A 202 -19.99 9.86 10.91
C GLN A 202 -18.63 9.50 10.29
N TYR A 203 -18.61 8.60 9.30
CA TYR A 203 -17.37 8.13 8.65
C TYR A 203 -17.18 8.68 7.24
N GLU A 204 -18.15 9.41 6.69
CA GLU A 204 -18.11 9.96 5.32
C GLU A 204 -16.83 10.78 5.07
N ARG A 205 -16.40 11.47 6.11
CA ARG A 205 -15.27 12.39 6.13
C ARG A 205 -13.93 11.74 6.45
N ASN A 206 -13.93 10.47 6.84
CA ASN A 206 -12.75 9.66 7.04
C ASN A 206 -12.22 9.19 5.67
N VAL A 207 -10.91 9.08 5.55
CA VAL A 207 -10.24 8.70 4.29
C VAL A 207 -9.58 7.35 4.51
N PHE A 208 -9.87 6.37 3.65
CA PHE A 208 -9.20 5.07 3.66
C PHE A 208 -8.66 4.76 2.27
N LEU A 209 -7.37 4.99 2.06
CA LEU A 209 -6.69 4.85 0.76
C LEU A 209 -5.52 3.87 0.86
N HIS A 210 -5.35 3.10 -0.20
CA HIS A 210 -4.17 2.27 -0.40
C HIS A 210 -3.51 2.62 -1.73
N PHE A 211 -2.25 3.04 -1.68
CA PHE A 211 -1.45 3.34 -2.86
C PHE A 211 -0.58 2.15 -3.25
N ALA A 212 -0.64 1.79 -4.54
CA ALA A 212 0.14 0.72 -5.15
C ALA A 212 0.93 1.28 -6.35
N ASN A 213 2.22 1.00 -6.46
CA ASN A 213 2.98 1.29 -7.67
C ASN A 213 2.72 0.18 -8.69
N GLU A 214 2.50 0.54 -9.96
CA GLU A 214 2.47 -0.46 -11.04
C GLU A 214 3.80 -1.21 -11.07
N GLY A 215 3.74 -2.54 -10.98
CA GLY A 215 4.91 -3.42 -10.90
C GLY A 215 5.33 -3.83 -9.49
N ASP A 216 4.76 -3.23 -8.43
CA ASP A 216 5.08 -3.61 -7.04
C ASP A 216 4.60 -5.03 -6.71
N VAL A 217 5.57 -5.90 -6.49
CA VAL A 217 5.36 -7.33 -6.18
C VAL A 217 4.61 -7.57 -4.87
N VAL A 218 4.73 -6.68 -3.88
CA VAL A 218 4.18 -6.89 -2.53
C VAL A 218 2.66 -6.71 -2.51
N VAL A 219 2.12 -5.86 -3.38
CA VAL A 219 0.67 -5.62 -3.51
C VAL A 219 -0.09 -6.90 -3.89
N ARG A 220 0.60 -7.85 -4.52
CA ARG A 220 0.11 -9.17 -4.93
C ARG A 220 0.63 -10.32 -4.06
N ALA A 221 1.26 -10.02 -2.93
CA ALA A 221 2.00 -11.03 -2.18
C ALA A 221 1.09 -12.11 -1.57
N ASP A 222 1.10 -13.27 -2.23
CA ASP A 222 0.72 -14.55 -1.63
C ASP A 222 1.77 -15.62 -1.97
N ARG A 223 1.72 -16.75 -1.25
CA ARG A 223 2.71 -17.84 -1.40
C ARG A 223 2.78 -18.39 -2.83
N SER A 224 1.63 -18.61 -3.46
CA SER A 224 1.53 -19.19 -4.80
C SER A 224 1.99 -18.20 -5.87
N TYR A 225 1.64 -16.93 -5.69
CA TYR A 225 2.06 -15.82 -6.52
C TYR A 225 3.58 -15.60 -6.44
N MET A 226 4.16 -15.62 -5.24
CA MET A 226 5.62 -15.47 -5.09
C MET A 226 6.38 -16.64 -5.71
N SER A 227 5.86 -17.87 -5.62
CA SER A 227 6.43 -19.01 -6.35
C SER A 227 6.40 -18.80 -7.86
N THR A 228 5.34 -18.16 -8.36
CA THR A 228 5.22 -17.77 -9.77
C THR A 228 6.26 -16.75 -10.18
N ILE A 229 6.50 -15.70 -9.38
CA ILE A 229 7.54 -14.70 -9.66
C ILE A 229 8.93 -15.34 -9.73
N VAL A 230 9.27 -16.23 -8.78
CA VAL A 230 10.53 -16.97 -8.80
C VAL A 230 10.68 -17.80 -10.08
N ARG A 231 9.60 -18.46 -10.54
CA ARG A 231 9.59 -19.23 -11.81
C ARG A 231 9.77 -18.32 -13.03
N ILE A 232 9.12 -17.16 -13.07
CA ILE A 232 9.24 -16.20 -14.18
C ILE A 232 10.67 -15.64 -14.25
N VAL A 233 11.30 -15.37 -13.11
CA VAL A 233 12.70 -14.91 -13.06
C VAL A 233 13.65 -16.02 -13.50
N ALA A 234 13.42 -17.27 -13.09
CA ALA A 234 14.26 -18.42 -13.45
C ALA A 234 14.08 -18.87 -14.92
N ALA A 235 12.88 -18.68 -15.48
CA ALA A 235 12.54 -19.02 -16.86
C ALA A 235 11.77 -17.84 -17.49
N PRO A 236 12.49 -16.78 -17.88
CA PRO A 236 11.86 -15.64 -18.54
C PRO A 236 11.24 -16.11 -19.85
N SER A 237 10.15 -15.42 -20.26
CA SER A 237 9.29 -15.83 -21.37
C SER A 237 10.08 -16.38 -22.57
N PRO A 238 9.63 -17.45 -23.25
CA PRO A 238 10.40 -18.10 -24.33
C PRO A 238 10.72 -17.19 -25.54
N THR A 239 10.19 -15.97 -25.57
CA THR A 239 10.49 -14.93 -26.56
C THR A 239 11.47 -13.85 -26.08
N SER A 240 11.86 -13.83 -24.80
CA SER A 240 12.92 -12.95 -24.30
C SER A 240 14.27 -13.64 -24.44
N SER A 241 14.98 -13.33 -25.52
CA SER A 241 16.44 -13.50 -25.53
C SER A 241 17.04 -12.63 -24.41
N PRO A 242 18.02 -13.12 -23.64
CA PRO A 242 18.72 -12.29 -22.67
C PRO A 242 19.58 -11.31 -23.47
N THR A 243 19.45 -10.00 -23.23
CA THR A 243 20.41 -9.06 -23.81
C THR A 243 20.77 -8.01 -22.77
N THR A 244 21.84 -8.34 -22.04
CA THR A 244 22.92 -7.42 -21.75
C THR A 244 23.18 -6.50 -22.95
N THR A 245 23.12 -5.19 -22.72
CA THR A 245 23.84 -4.14 -23.44
C THR A 245 23.65 -4.03 -24.98
N ASN A 246 22.90 -2.99 -25.39
CA ASN A 246 23.24 -2.06 -26.48
C ASN A 246 23.36 -2.47 -27.98
N THR A 247 22.92 -3.64 -28.46
CA THR A 247 22.97 -3.93 -29.92
C THR A 247 21.71 -4.49 -30.60
N LEU A 248 20.52 -4.40 -29.98
CA LEU A 248 19.25 -4.88 -30.56
C LEU A 248 18.55 -3.88 -31.51
N ARG A 249 19.26 -3.35 -32.50
CA ARG A 249 18.64 -2.77 -33.72
C ARG A 249 18.91 -3.59 -34.99
N LYS A 250 19.77 -4.60 -34.95
CA LYS A 250 20.23 -5.31 -36.17
C LYS A 250 19.73 -6.74 -36.37
N TYR A 251 19.06 -7.37 -35.40
CA TYR A 251 18.65 -8.79 -35.53
C TYR A 251 17.15 -9.04 -35.73
N ALA A 252 16.32 -7.99 -35.81
CA ALA A 252 14.91 -8.10 -36.19
C ALA A 252 14.67 -8.35 -37.70
N SER A 253 15.67 -8.81 -38.46
CA SER A 253 15.61 -8.91 -39.92
C SER A 253 15.76 -10.33 -40.50
N ARG A 254 15.95 -11.40 -39.70
CA ARG A 254 16.22 -12.75 -40.27
C ARG A 254 15.30 -13.89 -39.86
N GLN A 255 14.32 -13.67 -38.97
CA GLN A 255 13.34 -14.71 -38.61
C GLN A 255 11.96 -14.52 -39.25
N THR A 256 11.75 -13.46 -40.03
CA THR A 256 10.53 -13.20 -40.80
C THR A 256 10.47 -13.92 -42.16
N LEU A 257 11.41 -14.83 -42.47
CA LEU A 257 11.49 -15.50 -43.79
C LEU A 257 11.14 -17.00 -43.79
N LYS A 258 10.62 -17.58 -42.69
CA LYS A 258 10.24 -19.02 -42.67
C LYS A 258 8.84 -19.36 -42.17
N GLY A 259 8.00 -18.38 -41.86
CA GLY A 259 6.58 -18.60 -41.56
C GLY A 259 5.76 -17.55 -42.29
N GLY A 260 4.86 -17.99 -43.18
CA GLY A 260 4.07 -17.12 -44.06
C GLY A 260 3.45 -15.93 -43.31
N TYR A 261 3.92 -14.73 -43.65
CA TYR A 261 3.33 -13.49 -43.19
C TYR A 261 1.97 -13.29 -43.87
N GLN A 262 0.90 -13.49 -43.11
CA GLN A 262 -0.46 -13.06 -43.47
C GLN A 262 -0.65 -11.63 -42.95
N PRO A 263 -0.93 -10.63 -43.81
CA PRO A 263 -1.19 -9.27 -43.37
C PRO A 263 -2.51 -9.23 -42.56
N GLY A 264 -2.42 -9.04 -41.24
CA GLY A 264 -3.61 -8.94 -40.38
C GLY A 264 -3.43 -9.43 -38.94
N ASN A 265 -2.46 -10.32 -38.68
CA ASN A 265 -2.23 -10.84 -37.32
C ASN A 265 -1.43 -9.84 -36.48
N LYS A 266 -2.13 -9.05 -35.65
CA LYS A 266 -1.50 -8.27 -34.57
C LYS A 266 -0.86 -9.26 -33.59
N TYR A 267 0.45 -9.16 -33.38
CA TYR A 267 1.15 -9.94 -32.36
C TYR A 267 0.48 -9.74 -30.99
N GLN A 268 0.01 -10.83 -30.38
CA GLN A 268 -0.49 -10.83 -29.02
C GLN A 268 0.59 -11.43 -28.10
N PRO A 269 1.12 -10.67 -27.13
CA PRO A 269 2.08 -11.21 -26.19
C PRO A 269 1.43 -12.36 -25.38
N PRO A 270 2.21 -13.38 -24.97
CA PRO A 270 1.67 -14.46 -24.15
C PRO A 270 1.13 -13.90 -22.84
N ARG A 271 0.03 -14.47 -22.33
CA ARG A 271 -0.51 -14.19 -20.99
C ARG A 271 -0.01 -15.29 -20.06
N TRP A 272 0.45 -14.92 -18.87
CA TRP A 272 0.82 -15.90 -17.86
C TRP A 272 -0.40 -16.24 -17.01
N GLU A 273 -0.56 -17.52 -16.68
CA GLU A 273 -1.59 -18.00 -15.76
C GLU A 273 -1.18 -17.67 -14.31
N VAL A 274 -1.80 -16.64 -13.77
CA VAL A 274 -1.56 -16.19 -12.39
C VAL A 274 -2.37 -17.08 -11.45
N PRO A 275 -1.79 -17.58 -10.35
CA PRO A 275 -2.55 -18.35 -9.39
C PRO A 275 -3.65 -17.49 -8.74
N PRO A 276 -4.78 -18.10 -8.30
CA PRO A 276 -5.86 -17.37 -7.67
C PRO A 276 -5.39 -16.61 -6.43
N ALA A 277 -5.73 -15.32 -6.37
CA ALA A 277 -5.51 -14.52 -5.18
C ALA A 277 -6.51 -14.91 -4.09
N THR A 278 -6.01 -15.30 -2.92
CA THR A 278 -6.87 -15.71 -1.79
C THR A 278 -7.26 -14.56 -0.88
N LEU A 279 -6.45 -13.51 -0.82
CA LEU A 279 -6.68 -12.32 -0.01
C LEU A 279 -6.77 -11.09 -0.90
N SER A 280 -7.42 -10.07 -0.36
CA SER A 280 -7.72 -8.78 -0.96
C SER A 280 -6.99 -7.64 -0.25
N ASN A 281 -6.69 -6.58 -0.98
CA ASN A 281 -6.11 -5.37 -0.40
C ASN A 281 -7.17 -4.54 0.36
N ALA A 282 -6.73 -3.78 1.37
CA ALA A 282 -7.59 -2.97 2.22
C ALA A 282 -7.65 -1.51 1.76
N GLY A 283 -8.83 -0.88 1.84
CA GLY A 283 -9.06 0.51 1.46
C GLY A 283 -9.37 0.71 -0.02
N ARG A 284 -9.68 1.95 -0.41
CA ARG A 284 -9.84 2.31 -1.84
C ARG A 284 -8.46 2.39 -2.49
N MET A 285 -8.26 1.57 -3.53
CA MET A 285 -6.95 1.46 -4.16
C MET A 285 -6.71 2.55 -5.21
N VAL A 286 -5.48 3.05 -5.20
CA VAL A 286 -4.96 4.04 -6.15
C VAL A 286 -3.64 3.50 -6.69
N LEU A 287 -3.60 3.25 -8.00
CA LEU A 287 -2.39 2.82 -8.67
C LEU A 287 -1.60 4.03 -9.17
N LEU A 288 -0.32 4.08 -8.83
CA LEU A 288 0.66 5.05 -9.29
C LEU A 288 1.45 4.43 -10.44
N ARG A 289 1.43 5.06 -11.61
CA ARG A 289 2.17 4.56 -12.78
C ARG A 289 2.67 5.70 -13.67
N GLU A 290 3.58 5.36 -14.58
CA GLU A 290 3.94 6.27 -15.67
C GLU A 290 2.78 6.28 -16.69
N LYS A 291 2.27 7.47 -17.03
CA LYS A 291 1.19 7.66 -17.99
C LYS A 291 1.55 6.97 -19.32
N PRO A 292 0.77 5.97 -19.77
CA PRO A 292 1.05 5.26 -21.01
C PRO A 292 1.18 6.23 -22.19
N GLY A 293 2.26 6.10 -22.96
CA GLY A 293 2.54 6.99 -24.10
C GLY A 293 3.12 8.37 -23.74
N SER A 294 3.35 8.66 -22.45
CA SER A 294 3.99 9.91 -22.04
C SER A 294 5.47 9.96 -22.43
N LYS A 295 5.82 10.92 -23.30
CA LYS A 295 7.23 11.17 -23.68
C LYS A 295 8.10 11.60 -22.51
N ARG A 296 7.52 12.23 -21.49
CA ARG A 296 8.20 12.74 -20.29
C ARG A 296 8.12 11.77 -19.11
N ARG A 297 7.55 10.56 -19.29
CA ARG A 297 7.31 9.59 -18.21
C ARG A 297 6.55 10.19 -17.02
N ALA A 298 5.60 11.08 -17.33
CA ALA A 298 4.79 11.76 -16.32
C ALA A 298 4.02 10.74 -15.47
N ILE A 299 3.95 10.97 -14.16
CA ILE A 299 3.24 10.08 -13.24
C ILE A 299 1.74 10.41 -13.25
N GLU A 300 0.92 9.36 -13.22
CA GLU A 300 -0.52 9.47 -13.00
C GLU A 300 -0.97 8.58 -11.83
N ALA A 301 -2.07 8.99 -11.19
CA ALA A 301 -2.80 8.19 -10.24
C ALA A 301 -4.11 7.74 -10.88
N VAL A 302 -4.36 6.43 -10.91
CA VAL A 302 -5.59 5.85 -11.46
C VAL A 302 -6.29 5.02 -10.40
N GLN A 303 -7.62 4.98 -10.48
CA GLN A 303 -8.41 4.11 -9.63
C GLN A 303 -8.31 2.67 -10.14
N VAL A 304 -8.10 1.74 -9.22
CA VAL A 304 -8.10 0.30 -9.48
C VAL A 304 -8.95 -0.42 -8.44
N THR A 305 -9.48 -1.57 -8.83
CA THR A 305 -10.21 -2.51 -7.97
C THR A 305 -9.34 -3.69 -7.60
N ASP A 306 -9.71 -4.40 -6.53
CA ASP A 306 -9.01 -5.62 -6.11
C ASP A 306 -8.99 -6.65 -7.25
N GLU A 307 -10.14 -6.81 -7.92
CA GLU A 307 -10.33 -7.71 -9.05
C GLU A 307 -9.38 -7.44 -10.21
N GLU A 308 -9.19 -6.16 -10.59
CA GLU A 308 -8.27 -5.79 -11.67
C GLU A 308 -6.81 -6.15 -11.36
N LEU A 309 -6.43 -6.24 -10.08
CA LEU A 309 -5.10 -6.69 -9.68
C LEU A 309 -4.99 -8.23 -9.63
N ARG A 310 -6.09 -8.99 -9.59
CA ARG A 310 -6.03 -10.46 -9.44
C ARG A 310 -5.32 -11.19 -10.57
N ASP A 311 -5.33 -10.59 -11.75
CA ASP A 311 -4.80 -11.20 -12.96
C ASP A 311 -3.44 -10.65 -13.40
N VAL A 312 -2.87 -9.67 -12.69
CA VAL A 312 -1.62 -9.02 -13.12
C VAL A 312 -0.38 -9.68 -12.55
N ILE A 313 0.71 -9.61 -13.31
CA ILE A 313 2.06 -9.96 -12.87
C ILE A 313 2.86 -8.69 -12.60
N PHE A 314 2.89 -8.31 -11.33
CA PHE A 314 3.85 -7.39 -10.75
C PHE A 314 5.01 -8.15 -10.13
N GLY A 315 6.23 -7.82 -10.57
CA GLY A 315 7.43 -8.56 -10.20
C GLY A 315 8.67 -7.69 -10.10
N ASP A 316 8.51 -6.37 -9.96
CA ASP A 316 9.62 -5.43 -9.84
C ASP A 316 9.76 -4.97 -8.37
N PRO A 317 10.76 -5.48 -7.62
CA PRO A 317 10.97 -5.08 -6.24
C PRO A 317 11.33 -3.60 -6.06
N GLU A 318 11.86 -2.93 -7.09
CA GLU A 318 12.18 -1.50 -6.99
C GLU A 318 10.91 -0.65 -6.89
N MET A 319 9.80 -1.13 -7.46
CA MET A 319 8.49 -0.48 -7.34
C MET A 319 7.95 -0.51 -5.90
N HIS A 320 8.51 -1.36 -5.03
CA HIS A 320 8.12 -1.45 -3.63
C HIS A 320 8.80 -0.41 -2.72
N ARG A 321 9.73 0.41 -3.21
CA ARG A 321 10.47 1.32 -2.34
C ARG A 321 9.59 2.46 -1.84
N MET A 322 9.56 2.68 -0.52
CA MET A 322 8.77 3.76 0.08
C MET A 322 9.22 5.15 -0.41
N GLU A 323 10.51 5.32 -0.72
CA GLU A 323 11.03 6.55 -1.30
C GLU A 323 10.41 6.83 -2.67
N LEU A 324 10.19 5.80 -3.49
CA LEU A 324 9.54 5.93 -4.80
C LEU A 324 8.05 6.28 -4.65
N TYR A 325 7.34 5.61 -3.73
CA TYR A 325 5.96 5.97 -3.39
C TYR A 325 5.86 7.45 -3.01
N LYS A 326 6.72 7.90 -2.10
CA LYS A 326 6.74 9.29 -1.65
C LYS A 326 7.03 10.25 -2.80
N GLN A 327 8.04 9.97 -3.62
CA GLN A 327 8.40 10.80 -4.78
C GLN A 327 7.22 10.99 -5.73
N ARG A 328 6.54 9.90 -6.10
CA ARG A 328 5.38 9.93 -6.99
C ARG A 328 4.21 10.71 -6.39
N ILE A 329 3.98 10.56 -5.09
CA ILE A 329 2.94 11.30 -4.36
C ILE A 329 3.25 12.80 -4.35
N ASP A 330 4.49 13.18 -4.05
CA ASP A 330 4.89 14.60 -4.02
C ASP A 330 4.75 15.23 -5.41
N GLU A 331 5.13 14.51 -6.48
CA GLU A 331 4.94 14.97 -7.86
C GLU A 331 3.46 15.23 -8.19
N LEU A 332 2.58 14.29 -7.84
CA LEU A 332 1.14 14.41 -8.05
C LEU A 332 0.50 15.53 -7.21
N ALA A 333 0.93 15.68 -5.96
CA ALA A 333 0.46 16.75 -5.09
C ALA A 333 0.88 18.13 -5.62
N VAL A 334 2.13 18.29 -6.09
CA VAL A 334 2.60 19.52 -6.74
C VAL A 334 1.81 19.79 -8.03
N ALA A 335 1.57 18.76 -8.85
CA ALA A 335 0.77 18.90 -10.07
C ALA A 335 -0.67 19.36 -9.76
N ALA A 336 -1.29 18.82 -8.71
CA ALA A 336 -2.64 19.19 -8.28
C ALA A 336 -2.72 20.64 -7.78
N VAL A 337 -1.70 21.15 -7.09
CA VAL A 337 -1.64 22.55 -6.62
C VAL A 337 -1.34 23.52 -7.76
N THR A 338 -0.50 23.12 -8.72
CA THR A 338 -0.05 23.98 -9.83
C THR A 338 -0.97 23.94 -11.05
N GLY A 339 -2.04 23.15 -11.04
CA GLY A 339 -2.97 23.00 -12.16
C GLY A 339 -2.40 22.26 -13.38
N ARG A 340 -1.26 21.57 -13.22
CA ARG A 340 -0.56 20.86 -14.32
C ARG A 340 -1.08 19.44 -14.57
N GLY A 341 -2.13 19.02 -13.85
CA GLY A 341 -2.67 17.65 -13.91
C GLY A 341 -3.68 17.39 -15.04
N ASP A 342 -4.13 18.43 -15.75
CA ASP A 342 -5.24 18.35 -16.72
C ASP A 342 -4.83 18.55 -18.19
N GLU A 343 -3.51 18.52 -18.52
CA GLU A 343 -2.99 18.58 -19.91
C GLU A 343 -2.60 17.21 -20.51
#